data_AF-A0A7V9CJJ4-F1
#
_entry.id   AF-A0A7V9CJJ4-F1
#
_cell.length_a   1.000
_cell.length_b   1.000
_cell.length_c   1.000
_cell.angle_alpha   90.00
_cell.angle_beta   90.00
_cell.angle_gamma   90.00
#
_symmetry.space_group_name_H-M   'P 1'
#
loop_
_entity.id
_entity.type
_entity.pdbx_description
1 polymer ?
#
loop_
_entity_poly.entity_id
_entity_poly.type
_entity_poly.pdbx_seq_one_letter_code
_entity_poly.pdbx_strand_id
1 'polypeptide(L)' 'VWPQLSLIGIAETRGAQGIVRTAIVAGAHGVLHARPGDLVARVYRLDRIDSDGVELRLLAEDRVLRLPLRP' A
#
# COMPACT_ATOMS: atom_id res chain seq x y z
N VAL A 1 -9.59 -6.88 15.77
CA VAL A 1 -8.81 -5.63 15.58
C VAL A 1 -7.95 -5.82 14.35
N TRP A 2 -8.02 -4.92 13.36
CA TRP A 2 -7.24 -5.04 12.12
C TRP A 2 -5.82 -4.49 12.30
N PRO A 3 -4.81 -5.02 11.56
CA PRO A 3 -3.43 -4.56 11.69
C PRO A 3 -3.29 -3.07 11.39
N GLN A 4 -2.61 -2.35 12.28
CA GLN A 4 -2.25 -0.95 12.04
C GLN A 4 -1.12 -0.89 11.01
N LEU A 5 -1.29 -0.03 10.02
CA LEU A 5 -0.34 0.16 8.92
C LEU A 5 -0.01 1.65 8.78
N SER A 6 1.20 1.94 8.35
CA SER A 6 1.63 3.29 7.97
C SER A 6 2.33 3.25 6.62
N LEU A 7 1.93 4.15 5.73
CA LEU A 7 2.67 4.37 4.49
C LEU A 7 3.87 5.26 4.81
N ILE A 8 5.08 4.72 4.64
CA ILE A 8 6.33 5.39 5.00
C ILE A 8 7.16 5.81 3.78
N GLY A 9 6.72 5.42 2.58
CA GLY A 9 7.38 5.84 1.35
C GLY A 9 6.66 5.36 0.10
N ILE A 10 6.93 6.04 -1.01
CA ILE A 10 6.51 5.63 -2.35
C ILE A 10 7.74 5.70 -3.24
N ALA A 11 8.13 4.56 -3.78
CA ALA A 11 9.21 4.49 -4.76
C ALA A 11 8.61 4.57 -6.16
N GLU A 12 9.17 5.43 -7.00
CA GLU A 12 8.81 5.55 -8.41
C GLU A 12 9.96 5.03 -9.28
N THR A 13 9.62 4.27 -10.31
CA THR A 13 10.58 3.81 -11.32
C THR A 13 9.99 4.03 -12.70
N ARG A 14 10.81 4.48 -13.65
CA ARG A 14 10.39 4.54 -15.06
C ARG A 14 10.45 3.15 -15.66
N GLY A 15 9.29 2.60 -16.02
CA GLY A 15 9.15 1.38 -16.81
C GLY A 15 8.81 1.70 -18.27
N ALA A 16 8.75 0.65 -19.10
CA ALA A 16 8.42 0.77 -20.53
C ALA A 16 7.03 1.39 -20.80
N GLN A 17 6.10 1.33 -19.84
CA GLN A 17 4.74 1.86 -19.96
C GLN A 17 4.46 3.09 -19.09
N GLY A 18 5.51 3.73 -18.56
CA GLY A 18 5.39 4.93 -17.72
C GLY A 18 5.90 4.73 -16.29
N ILE A 19 5.44 5.57 -15.37
CA ILE A 19 5.86 5.51 -13.96
C ILE A 19 5.20 4.31 -13.28
N VAL A 20 6.02 3.41 -12.76
CA VAL A 20 5.61 2.31 -11.88
C VAL A 20 5.85 2.74 -10.45
N ARG A 21 4.83 2.64 -9.61
CA ARG A 21 4.92 2.95 -8.18
C ARG A 21 4.99 1.69 -7.34
N THR A 22 5.76 1.74 -6.26
CA THR A 22 5.82 0.71 -5.23
C THR A 22 5.62 1.39 -3.88
N ALA A 23 4.65 0.92 -3.11
CA ALA A 23 4.36 1.41 -1.77
C ALA A 23 5.31 0.77 -0.77
N ILE A 24 5.84 1.56 0.16
CA ILE A 24 6.66 1.10 1.29
C ILE A 24 5.81 1.25 2.54
N VAL A 25 5.37 0.12 3.10
CA VAL A 25 4.39 0.07 4.18
C VAL A 25 5.04 -0.53 5.42
N ALA A 26 4.98 0.19 6.54
CA ALA A 26 5.36 -0.32 7.84
C ALA A 26 4.15 -0.97 8.53
N GLY A 27 4.37 -2.12 9.16
CA GLY A 27 3.40 -2.81 10.01
C GLY A 27 4.09 -3.55 11.16
N ALA A 28 3.31 -4.33 11.90
CA ALA A 28 3.78 -5.04 13.11
C ALA A 28 4.94 -6.02 12.86
N HIS A 29 5.13 -6.49 11.63
CA HIS A 29 6.16 -7.47 11.26
C HIS A 29 7.31 -6.87 10.44
N GLY A 30 7.40 -5.54 10.38
CA GLY A 30 8.44 -4.82 9.66
C GLY A 30 7.93 -4.06 8.44
N VAL A 31 8.83 -3.84 7.49
CA VAL A 31 8.58 -3.05 6.28
C VAL A 31 8.30 -3.97 5.09
N LEU A 32 7.27 -3.62 4.34
CA LEU A 32 6.79 -4.35 3.16
C LEU A 32 6.86 -3.43 1.94
N HIS A 33 7.25 -3.99 0.79
CA HIS A 33 7.14 -3.34 -0.50
C HIS A 33 5.96 -3.96 -1.25
N ALA A 34 5.01 -3.15 -1.71
CA ALA A 34 3.76 -3.63 -2.30
C ALA A 34 3.39 -2.84 -3.57
N ARG A 35 2.75 -3.53 -4.51
CA ARG A 35 2.18 -3.01 -5.75
C ARG A 35 0.69 -3.34 -5.84
N PRO A 36 -0.07 -2.66 -6.71
CA PRO A 36 -1.48 -3.00 -6.93
C PRO A 36 -1.66 -4.49 -7.20
N GLY A 37 -2.59 -5.11 -6.47
CA GLY A 37 -2.85 -6.55 -6.47
C GLY A 37 -2.18 -7.31 -5.32
N ASP A 38 -1.14 -6.78 -4.68
CA ASP A 38 -0.42 -7.49 -3.62
C ASP A 38 -1.22 -7.61 -2.32
N LEU A 39 -0.95 -8.69 -1.58
CA LEU A 39 -1.49 -8.91 -0.24
C LEU A 39 -0.60 -8.25 0.82
N VAL A 40 -1.16 -7.30 1.56
CA VAL A 40 -0.49 -6.56 2.63
C VAL A 40 -1.00 -7.01 3.99
N ALA A 41 -0.09 -7.33 4.91
CA ALA A 41 -0.39 -7.83 6.26
C ALA A 41 -1.42 -8.97 6.30
N ARG A 42 -1.46 -9.81 5.25
CA ARG A 42 -2.33 -10.98 5.06
C ARG A 42 -3.84 -10.70 4.94
N VAL A 43 -4.30 -9.48 5.21
CA VAL A 43 -5.74 -9.16 5.27
C VAL A 43 -6.15 -8.01 4.34
N TYR A 44 -5.19 -7.25 3.81
CA TYR A 44 -5.45 -6.16 2.88
C TYR A 44 -4.95 -6.51 1.48
N ARG A 45 -5.67 -6.06 0.45
CA ARG A 45 -5.16 -6.00 -0.92
C ARG A 45 -4.86 -4.56 -1.28
N LEU A 46 -3.73 -4.30 -1.91
CA LEU A 46 -3.41 -2.98 -2.42
C LEU A 46 -4.16 -2.76 -3.74
N ASP A 47 -5.07 -1.79 -3.77
CA ASP A 47 -5.87 -1.49 -4.97
C ASP A 47 -5.18 -0.44 -5.83
N ARG A 48 -4.64 0.62 -5.22
CA ARG A 48 -4.06 1.77 -5.95
C ARG A 48 -2.93 2.45 -5.18
N ILE A 49 -1.97 3.00 -5.92
CA ILE A 49 -0.91 3.88 -5.41
C ILE A 49 -0.97 5.21 -6.17
N ASP A 50 -1.27 6.28 -5.45
CA ASP A 50 -1.20 7.66 -5.94
C ASP A 50 0.11 8.31 -5.49
N SER A 51 0.34 9.58 -5.83
CA SER A 51 1.56 10.30 -5.44
C SER A 51 1.61 10.66 -3.95
N ASP A 52 0.47 10.67 -3.26
CA ASP A 52 0.32 11.15 -1.88
C ASP A 52 -0.26 10.09 -0.92
N GLY A 53 -0.46 8.86 -1.38
CA GLY A 53 -1.11 7.83 -0.59
C GLY A 53 -1.38 6.53 -1.33
N VAL A 54 -1.95 5.58 -0.59
CA VAL A 54 -2.41 4.30 -1.12
C VAL A 54 -3.82 3.97 -0.69
N GLU A 55 -4.51 3.21 -1.53
CA GLU A 55 -5.82 2.62 -1.23
C GLU A 55 -5.66 1.12 -1.00
N LEU A 56 -6.00 0.68 0.21
CA LEU A 56 -6.02 -0.71 0.62
C LEU A 56 -7.46 -1.18 0.78
N ARG A 57 -7.77 -2.36 0.27
CA ARG A 57 -9.05 -3.04 0.50
C ARG A 57 -8.88 -4.10 1.57
N LEU A 58 -9.63 -4.00 2.65
CA LEU A 58 -9.75 -5.04 3.67
C LEU A 58 -10.62 -6.18 3.13
N LEU A 59 -10.05 -7.38 3.01
CA LEU A 59 -10.68 -8.51 2.33
C LEU A 59 -11.90 -9.09 3.07
N ALA A 60 -11.93 -8.99 4.40
CA ALA A 60 -12.98 -9.61 5.21
C ALA A 60 -14.36 -8.93 5.08
N GLU A 61 -14.38 -7.62 4.78
CA GLU A 61 -15.58 -6.80 4.80
C GLU A 61 -15.66 -5.84 3.59
N ASP A 62 -14.86 -6.09 2.55
CA ASP A 62 -14.73 -5.28 1.31
C ASP A 62 -14.63 -3.76 1.56
N ARG A 63 -13.99 -3.38 2.67
CA ARG A 63 -13.85 -2.00 3.09
C ARG A 63 -12.58 -1.38 2.54
N VAL A 64 -12.68 -0.18 1.96
CA VAL A 64 -11.51 0.59 1.52
C VAL A 64 -10.95 1.45 2.67
N LEU A 65 -9.63 1.41 2.83
CA LEU A 65 -8.83 2.21 3.75
C LEU A 65 -7.80 3.01 2.93
N ARG A 66 -7.78 4.33 3.14
CA ARG A 66 -6.72 5.18 2.58
C ARG A 66 -5.61 5.40 3.59
N LEU A 67 -4.37 5.08 3.21
CA LEU A 67 -3.18 5.45 3.97
C LEU A 67 -2.49 6.63 3.27
N PRO A 68 -2.55 7.84 3.84
CA PRO A 68 -1.80 8.96 3.30
C PRO A 68 -0.30 8.78 3.56
N LEU A 69 0.54 9.26 2.64
CA LEU A 69 1.96 9.41 2.88
C LEU A 69 2.15 10.55 3.87
N ARG A 70 2.67 10.24 5.07
CA ARG A 70 2.97 11.27 6.06
C ARG A 70 4.44 11.67 5.95
N PRO A 71 4.76 12.98 5.92
CA PRO A 71 6.13 13.47 5.97
C PRO A 71 6.81 13.19 7.31
#